data_AF-A0A926JME2-F1
#
_entry.id   AF-A0A926JME2-F1
#
_cell.length_a   1.000
_cell.length_b   1.000
_cell.length_c   1.000
_cell.angle_alpha   90.00
_cell.angle_beta   90.00
_cell.angle_gamma   90.00
#
_symmetry.space_group_name_H-M   'P 1'
#
loop_
_entity.id
_entity.type
_entity.pdbx_description
1 polymer ?
#
loop_
_entity_poly.entity_id
_entity_poly.type
_entity_poly.pdbx_seq_one_letter_code
_entity_poly.pdbx_strand_id
1 'polypeptide(L)' 'MRNYKPEAETSNSHAGGVQSVDRAISVLEILAHRGEAGVSEVAAEIDVHKSTAFRLLGALEVRGLVEQAGER' A
#
# COMPACT_ATOMS: atom_id res chain seq x y z
N MET A 1 -24.39 40.55 -12.97
CA MET A 1 -24.62 39.24 -12.30
C MET A 1 -23.46 38.31 -12.61
N ARG A 2 -23.03 37.55 -11.60
CA ARG A 2 -21.96 36.55 -11.61
C ARG A 2 -22.29 35.39 -12.56
N ASN A 3 -21.32 34.93 -13.34
CA ASN A 3 -21.28 33.56 -13.83
C ASN A 3 -20.22 32.82 -13.00
N TYR A 4 -20.66 32.18 -11.92
CA TYR A 4 -19.87 31.23 -11.16
C TYR A 4 -20.32 29.83 -11.59
N LYS A 5 -19.44 29.09 -12.28
CA LYS A 5 -19.53 27.63 -12.36
C LYS A 5 -18.69 27.08 -11.21
N PRO A 6 -19.24 26.28 -10.28
CA PRO A 6 -18.42 25.52 -9.39
C PRO A 6 -17.80 24.40 -10.23
N GLU A 7 -16.54 24.56 -10.64
CA GLU A 7 -15.76 23.40 -11.05
C GLU A 7 -15.62 22.53 -9.80
N ALA A 8 -16.17 21.33 -9.91
CA ALA A 8 -16.28 20.36 -8.84
C ALA A 8 -14.93 20.14 -8.16
N GLU A 9 -14.98 20.12 -6.84
CA GLU A 9 -13.85 19.95 -5.94
C GLU A 9 -13.11 18.64 -6.20
N THR A 10 -11.80 18.71 -5.95
CA THR A 10 -10.90 17.62 -5.54
C THR A 10 -10.52 16.59 -6.62
N SER A 11 -9.59 16.96 -7.49
CA SER A 11 -8.43 16.07 -7.66
C SER A 11 -7.51 16.34 -6.47
N ASN A 12 -7.67 15.58 -5.38
CA ASN A 12 -6.65 15.48 -4.35
C ASN A 12 -5.45 14.75 -4.97
N SER A 13 -4.71 15.47 -5.81
CA SER A 13 -3.34 15.11 -6.18
C SER A 13 -2.58 15.12 -4.87
N HIS A 14 -2.47 13.95 -4.26
CA HIS A 14 -1.73 13.74 -3.02
C HIS A 14 -0.35 14.36 -3.22
N ALA A 15 -0.18 15.52 -2.60
CA ALA A 15 0.97 16.36 -2.76
C ALA A 15 2.19 15.64 -2.18
N GLY A 16 3.09 15.19 -3.06
CA GLY A 16 4.52 15.03 -2.78
C GLY A 16 4.95 14.01 -1.72
N GLY A 17 4.05 13.17 -1.19
CA GLY A 17 4.40 12.07 -0.30
C GLY A 17 4.94 10.87 -1.07
N VAL A 18 5.95 10.18 -0.52
CA VAL A 18 6.49 8.96 -1.14
C VAL A 18 5.46 7.85 -0.98
N GLN A 19 4.61 7.64 -1.99
CA GLN A 19 3.51 6.65 -2.00
C GLN A 19 3.96 5.22 -1.60
N SER A 20 5.25 4.88 -1.76
CA SER A 20 5.79 3.60 -1.32
C SER A 20 5.83 3.44 0.20
N VAL A 21 5.95 4.54 0.96
CA VAL A 21 5.95 4.53 2.43
C VAL A 21 4.55 4.25 2.94
N ASP A 22 3.54 4.95 2.42
CA ASP A 22 2.14 4.70 2.80
C ASP A 22 1.75 3.25 2.52
N ARG A 23 2.13 2.74 1.34
CA ARG A 23 1.92 1.33 0.99
C ARG A 23 2.66 0.38 1.92
N ALA A 24 3.91 0.69 2.30
CA ALA A 24 4.67 -0.13 3.25
C ALA A 24 3.96 -0.24 4.59
N ILE A 25 3.42 0.89 5.09
CA ILE A 25 2.65 0.94 6.34
C ILE A 25 1.38 0.11 6.21
N SER A 26 0.61 0.27 5.13
CA SER A 26 -0.59 -0.54 4.89
C SER A 26 -0.29 -2.05 4.88
N VAL A 27 0.83 -2.48 4.28
CA VAL A 27 1.24 -3.89 4.33
C VAL A 27 1.44 -4.38 5.76
N LEU A 28 2.13 -3.59 6.60
CA LEU A 28 2.37 -3.95 7.99
C LEU A 28 1.07 -4.01 8.80
N GLU A 29 0.13 -3.11 8.55
CA GLU A 29 -1.19 -3.12 9.19
C GLU A 29 -2.00 -4.36 8.82
N ILE A 30 -2.01 -4.75 7.54
CA ILE A 30 -2.66 -5.97 7.06
C ILE A 30 -2.12 -7.19 7.80
N LEU A 31 -0.78 -7.32 7.87
CA LEU A 31 -0.13 -8.44 8.54
C LEU A 31 -0.33 -8.41 10.05
N ALA A 32 -0.31 -7.23 10.68
CA ALA A 32 -0.60 -7.10 12.10
C ALA A 32 -2.04 -7.51 12.45
N HIS A 33 -3.00 -7.25 11.56
CA HIS A 33 -4.40 -7.62 11.77
C HIS A 33 -4.68 -9.11 11.50
N ARG A 34 -4.06 -9.68 10.46
CA ARG A 34 -4.33 -11.05 10.00
C ARG A 34 -3.35 -12.10 10.52
N GLY A 35 -2.19 -11.68 11.03
CA GLY A 35 -1.06 -12.55 11.37
C GLY A 35 -0.22 -12.89 10.14
N GLU A 36 -0.85 -13.35 9.06
CA GLU A 36 -0.20 -13.68 7.79
C GLU A 36 -1.07 -13.27 6.59
N ALA A 37 -0.43 -13.05 5.44
CA ALA A 37 -1.11 -12.79 4.18
C ALA A 37 -0.24 -13.22 3.00
N GLY A 38 -0.88 -13.77 1.96
CA GLY A 38 -0.23 -14.10 0.70
C GLY A 38 0.08 -12.84 -0.12
N VAL A 39 1.14 -12.91 -0.94
CA VAL A 39 1.57 -11.79 -1.81
C VAL A 39 0.44 -11.28 -2.72
N SER A 40 -0.40 -12.18 -3.23
CA SER A 40 -1.54 -11.80 -4.09
C SER A 40 -2.63 -11.04 -3.32
N GLU A 41 -2.87 -11.41 -2.05
CA GLU A 41 -3.87 -10.77 -1.19
C GLU A 41 -3.41 -9.38 -0.81
N VAL A 42 -2.14 -9.25 -0.41
CA VAL A 42 -1.50 -7.95 -0.13
C VAL A 42 -1.58 -7.04 -1.35
N ALA A 43 -1.29 -7.56 -2.55
CA ALA A 43 -1.34 -6.78 -3.79
C ALA A 43 -2.75 -6.25 -4.10
N ALA A 44 -3.78 -7.08 -3.89
CA ALA A 44 -5.16 -6.67 -4.11
C ALA A 44 -5.60 -5.61 -3.09
N GLU A 45 -5.16 -5.71 -1.85
CA GLU A 45 -5.60 -4.83 -0.76
C GLU A 45 -4.96 -3.44 -0.81
N ILE A 46 -3.69 -3.35 -1.24
CA ILE A 46 -3.01 -2.05 -1.42
C ILE A 46 -3.12 -1.50 -2.86
N ASP A 47 -3.97 -2.11 -3.69
CA ASP A 47 -4.23 -1.78 -5.10
C ASP A 47 -2.95 -1.61 -5.94
N VAL A 48 -2.14 -2.67 -6.00
CA VAL A 48 -0.92 -2.70 -6.81
C VAL A 48 -0.76 -4.02 -7.55
N HIS A 49 0.11 -4.02 -8.56
CA HIS A 49 0.52 -5.26 -9.19
C HIS A 49 1.26 -6.19 -8.22
N LYS A 50 1.05 -7.50 -8.37
CA LYS A 50 1.75 -8.54 -7.60
C LYS A 50 3.27 -8.36 -7.57
N SER A 51 3.89 -7.96 -8.68
CA SER A 51 5.33 -7.68 -8.75
C SER A 51 5.76 -6.50 -7.87
N THR A 52 4.90 -5.50 -7.69
CA THR A 52 5.14 -4.36 -6.81
C THR A 52 4.99 -4.76 -5.35
N ALA A 53 3.94 -5.49 -5.00
CA ALA A 53 3.75 -6.04 -3.65
C ALA A 53 4.91 -6.96 -3.26
N PHE A 54 5.36 -7.84 -4.17
CA PHE A 54 6.51 -8.72 -3.94
C PHE A 54 7.79 -7.94 -3.63
N ARG A 55 8.09 -6.89 -4.40
CA ARG A 55 9.27 -6.03 -4.13
C ARG A 55 9.17 -5.28 -2.81
N LEU A 56 7.96 -4.83 -2.46
CA LEU A 56 7.70 -4.14 -1.20
C LEU A 56 7.89 -5.08 0.00
N LEU A 57 7.30 -6.27 -0.05
CA LEU A 57 7.46 -7.32 0.96
C LEU A 57 8.94 -7.72 1.12
N GLY A 58 9.66 -7.94 0.01
CA GLY A 58 11.10 -8.22 0.08
C GLY A 58 11.92 -7.08 0.70
N ALA A 59 11.55 -5.82 0.44
CA ALA A 59 12.22 -4.68 1.08
C ALA A 59 11.94 -4.58 2.59
N LEU A 60 10.74 -4.96 3.03
CA LEU A 60 10.37 -5.05 4.44
C LEU A 60 11.07 -6.23 5.13
N GLU A 61 11.18 -7.36 4.44
CA GLU A 61 11.85 -8.57 4.93
C GLU A 61 13.35 -8.35 5.15
N VAL A 62 14.04 -7.69 4.20
CA VAL A 62 15.46 -7.31 4.34
C VAL A 62 15.70 -6.43 5.58
N ARG A 63 14.68 -5.70 6.03
CA ARG A 63 14.73 -4.86 7.24
C ARG A 63 14.26 -5.58 8.50
N GLY A 64 13.88 -6.85 8.40
CA GLY A 64 13.36 -7.65 9.52
C GLY A 64 11.98 -7.22 10.02
N LEU A 65 11.19 -6.57 9.17
CA LEU A 65 9.84 -6.10 9.53
C LEU A 65 8.75 -7.12 9.24
N VAL A 66 9.01 -8.03 8.31
CA VAL A 66 8.14 -9.16 7.95
C VAL A 66 9.02 -10.38 7.68
N GLU A 67 8.45 -11.57 7.71
CA GLU A 67 9.12 -12.80 7.32
C GLU A 67 8.19 -13.64 6.43
N GLN A 68 8.76 -14.40 5.49
CA GLN A 68 7.99 -15.42 4.80
C GLN A 68 7.64 -16.54 5.78
N ALA A 69 6.34 -16.75 6.03
CA ALA A 69 5.87 -17.92 6.76
C ALA A 69 6.29 -19.19 6.00
N GLY A 70 7.20 -19.96 6.57
CA GLY A 70 7.58 -21.30 6.10
C GLY A 70 6.83 -22.38 6.86
N GLU A 71 6.61 -23.53 6.21
CA GLU A 71 6.10 -24.75 6.84
C GLU A 71 7.00 -25.13 8.03
N ARG A 72 6.50 -24.95 9.25
CA ARG A 72 6.96 -25.71 10.42
C ARG A 72 5.92 -26.74 10.77
#